data_AF-A0A535GRM7-F1
#
_entry.id   AF-A0A535GRM7-F1
#
_cell.length_a   1.000
_cell.length_b   1.000
_cell.length_c   1.000
_cell.angle_alpha   90.00
_cell.angle_beta   90.00
_cell.angle_gamma   90.00
#
_symmetry.space_group_name_H-M   'P 1'
#
loop_
_entity.id
_entity.type
_entity.pdbx_description
1 polymer ?
#
loop_
_entity_poly.entity_id
_entity_poly.type
_entity_poly.pdbx_seq_one_letter_code
_entity_poly.pdbx_strand_id
1 'polypeptide(L)'
;RPQHPYTKALLSSIPVPDPIVEMRRAPITLKGEIPSPVNPPSGCRFHPRCPIARVPGVCNEVEPALEPHGAADQAAACHFAGQF
;
A
#
# COMPACT_ATOMS: atom_id res chain seq x y z
N ARG A 1 -8.48 -9.33 5.11
CA ARG A 1 -7.28 -8.55 5.53
C ARG A 1 -6.98 -7.56 4.41
N PRO A 2 -6.47 -6.34 4.65
CA PRO A 2 -6.07 -5.45 3.56
C PRO A 2 -5.00 -6.11 2.69
N GLN A 3 -5.26 -6.20 1.39
CA GLN A 3 -4.37 -6.89 0.44
C GLN A 3 -3.37 -5.95 -0.22
N HIS A 4 -3.69 -4.66 -0.30
CA HIS A 4 -2.81 -3.65 -0.88
C HIS A 4 -1.92 -3.00 0.19
N PRO A 5 -0.60 -2.84 -0.03
CA PRO A 5 0.31 -2.27 0.96
C PRO A 5 -0.09 -0.87 1.46
N TYR A 6 -0.58 -0.03 0.55
CA TYR A 6 -1.15 1.29 0.91
C TYR A 6 -2.29 1.18 1.93
N THR A 7 -3.29 0.34 1.68
CA THR A 7 -4.44 0.17 2.59
C THR A 7 -3.98 -0.40 3.94
N LYS A 8 -3.02 -1.34 3.93
CA LYS A 8 -2.46 -1.88 5.17
C LYS A 8 -1.76 -0.79 5.99
N ALA A 9 -0.98 0.08 5.35
CA ALA A 9 -0.32 1.20 6.03
C ALA A 9 -1.33 2.24 6.55
N LEU A 10 -2.34 2.57 5.76
CA LEU A 10 -3.42 3.49 6.16
C LEU A 10 -4.15 2.99 7.41
N LEU A 11 -4.58 1.72 7.41
CA LEU A 11 -5.25 1.13 8.57
C LEU A 11 -4.33 1.05 9.80
N SER A 12 -3.02 0.82 9.59
CA SER A 12 -2.06 0.83 10.70
C SER A 12 -1.90 2.21 11.35
N SER A 13 -2.22 3.28 10.62
CA SER A 13 -2.08 4.67 11.09
C SER A 13 -3.26 5.14 11.93
N ILE A 14 -4.32 4.34 12.07
CA ILE A 14 -5.48 4.67 12.91
C ILE A 14 -5.06 4.54 14.39
N PRO A 15 -5.15 5.60 15.22
CA PRO A 15 -4.83 5.52 16.64
C PRO A 15 -5.82 4.62 17.39
N VAL A 16 -5.34 3.93 18.41
CA VAL A 16 -6.19 3.18 19.35
C VAL A 16 -6.51 4.06 20.58
N PRO A 17 -7.74 4.04 21.11
CA PRO A 17 -8.12 4.90 22.25
C PRO A 17 -7.34 4.67 23.54
N ASP A 18 -6.85 3.45 23.77
CA ASP A 18 -6.07 3.13 24.97
C ASP A 18 -4.61 3.62 24.81
N PRO A 19 -4.14 4.55 25.67
CA PRO A 19 -2.81 5.14 25.54
C PRO A 19 -1.67 4.14 25.81
N ILE A 20 -1.89 3.15 26.68
CA ILE A 20 -0.88 2.11 26.98
C ILE A 20 -0.73 1.17 25.78
N VAL A 21 -1.84 0.86 25.11
CA VAL A 21 -1.82 0.09 23.86
C VAL A 21 -1.15 0.88 22.75
N GLU A 22 -1.52 2.16 22.57
CA GLU A 22 -0.99 3.00 21.49
C GLU A 22 0.53 3.19 21.59
N MET A 23 1.07 3.42 22.80
CA MET A 23 2.52 3.55 23.02
C MET A 23 3.33 2.31 22.62
N ARG A 24 2.71 1.13 22.59
CA ARG A 24 3.38 -0.15 22.24
C ARG A 24 3.27 -0.47 20.75
N ARG A 25 2.51 0.29 19.98
CA ARG A 25 2.29 0.02 18.54
C ARG A 25 3.46 0.57 17.71
N ALA A 26 3.70 -0.12 16.60
CA ALA A 26 4.62 0.31 15.56
C ALA A 26 3.83 0.45 14.24
N PRO A 27 3.25 1.63 13.95
CA PRO A 27 2.53 1.85 12.70
C PRO A 27 3.49 1.77 11.50
N ILE A 28 2.97 1.36 10.35
CA ILE A 28 3.76 1.24 9.13
C ILE A 28 4.04 2.64 8.59
N THR A 29 5.30 3.07 8.67
CA THR A 29 5.74 4.34 8.11
C THR A 29 6.06 4.18 6.63
N LEU A 30 5.30 4.84 5.77
CA LEU A 30 5.60 4.91 4.34
C LEU A 30 6.69 5.96 4.09
N LYS A 31 7.71 5.58 3.32
CA LYS A 31 8.81 6.48 2.92
C LYS A 31 8.46 7.20 1.61
N GLY A 32 9.17 8.29 1.34
CA GLY A 32 9.01 9.08 0.11
C GLY A 32 7.84 10.06 0.14
N GLU A 33 7.87 11.01 -0.78
CA GLU A 33 6.87 12.07 -0.92
C GLU A 33 5.66 11.61 -1.75
N ILE A 34 4.54 12.32 -1.59
CA ILE A 34 3.34 12.09 -2.40
C ILE A 34 3.63 12.56 -3.83
N PRO A 35 3.52 11.68 -4.84
CA PRO A 35 3.75 12.08 -6.23
C PRO A 35 2.69 13.09 -6.69
N SER A 36 3.07 13.95 -7.64
CA SER A 36 2.15 14.93 -8.23
C SER A 36 0.95 14.23 -8.87
N PRO A 37 -0.30 14.69 -8.61
CA PRO A 37 -1.48 14.15 -9.28
C PRO A 37 -1.56 14.55 -10.77
N VAL A 38 -0.86 15.62 -11.17
CA VAL A 38 -0.82 16.10 -12.57
C VAL A 38 0.07 15.19 -13.42
N ASN A 39 1.20 14.75 -12.84
CA ASN A 39 2.18 13.88 -13.50
C ASN A 39 2.36 12.62 -12.66
N PRO A 40 1.39 11.69 -12.68
CA PRO A 40 1.49 10.46 -11.91
C PRO A 40 2.66 9.60 -12.43
N PRO A 41 3.32 8.83 -11.55
CA PRO A 41 4.33 7.89 -11.96
C PRO A 41 3.73 6.78 -12.84
N SER A 42 4.55 6.21 -13.72
CA SER A 42 4.15 5.10 -14.60
C SER A 42 3.92 3.81 -13.83
N GLY A 43 3.12 2.90 -14.41
CA GLY A 43 2.80 1.62 -13.78
C GLY A 43 1.94 1.80 -12.52
N CYS A 44 2.28 1.14 -11.42
CA CYS A 44 1.56 1.27 -10.17
C CYS A 44 1.80 2.66 -9.54
N ARG A 45 0.78 3.52 -9.47
CA ARG A 45 0.91 4.88 -8.93
C ARG A 45 1.52 4.98 -7.52
N PHE A 46 1.42 3.90 -6.74
CA PHE A 46 1.95 3.82 -5.37
C PHE A 46 3.40 3.32 -5.30
N HIS A 47 3.99 2.82 -6.40
CA HIS A 47 5.34 2.24 -6.40
C HIS A 47 6.43 3.14 -5.80
N PRO A 48 6.41 4.50 -5.91
CA PRO A 48 7.47 5.33 -5.33
C PRO A 48 7.52 5.31 -3.80
N ARG A 49 6.40 4.93 -3.16
CA ARG A 49 6.25 4.89 -1.69
C ARG A 49 6.01 3.48 -1.15
N CYS A 50 5.83 2.51 -2.05
CA CYS A 50 5.49 1.15 -1.70
C CYS A 50 6.72 0.41 -1.15
N PRO A 51 6.67 -0.14 0.08
CA PRO A 51 7.82 -0.79 0.72
C PRO A 51 8.22 -2.12 0.08
N ILE A 52 7.36 -2.70 -0.76
CA ILE A 52 7.60 -3.96 -1.49
C ILE A 52 7.63 -3.76 -3.01
N ALA A 53 7.78 -2.52 -3.49
CA ALA A 53 7.88 -2.25 -4.92
C ALA A 53 9.11 -2.94 -5.52
N ARG A 54 8.95 -3.53 -6.70
CA ARG A 54 10.06 -4.02 -7.51
C ARG A 54 10.35 -3.01 -8.61
N VAL A 55 11.36 -2.18 -8.38
CA VAL A 55 11.80 -1.10 -9.29
C VAL A 55 13.33 -1.18 -9.43
N PRO A 56 13.88 -1.22 -10.66
CA PRO A 56 13.16 -1.29 -11.94
C PRO A 56 12.38 -2.61 -12.10
N GLY A 57 11.25 -2.56 -12.81
CA GLY A 57 10.44 -3.72 -13.17
C GLY A 57 8.92 -3.45 -13.20
N VAL A 58 8.15 -4.52 -12.97
CA VAL A 58 6.69 -4.53 -13.18
C VAL A 58 5.95 -3.41 -12.44
N CYS A 59 6.43 -2.96 -11.28
CA CYS A 59 5.76 -1.92 -10.48
C CYS A 59 5.86 -0.52 -11.10
N ASN A 60 6.94 -0.17 -11.79
CA ASN A 60 7.10 1.14 -12.45
C ASN A 60 6.81 1.09 -13.96
N GLU A 61 6.55 -0.10 -14.52
CA GLU A 61 6.35 -0.30 -15.96
C GLU A 61 4.90 -0.64 -16.32
N VAL A 62 4.19 -1.41 -15.47
CA VAL A 62 2.85 -1.94 -15.79
C VAL A 62 1.85 -1.52 -14.73
N GLU A 63 0.71 -0.96 -15.15
CA GLU A 63 -0.41 -0.67 -14.25
C GLU A 63 -1.04 -2.00 -13.81
N PRO A 64 -1.15 -2.27 -12.50
CA PRO A 64 -1.76 -3.52 -12.03
C PRO A 64 -3.27 -3.55 -12.32
N ALA A 65 -3.76 -4.69 -12.78
CA ALA A 65 -5.20 -4.93 -12.95
C ALA A 65 -5.89 -5.01 -11.58
N LEU A 66 -7.14 -4.54 -11.51
CA LEU A 66 -7.99 -4.70 -10.33
C LEU A 66 -8.54 -6.12 -10.31
N GLU A 67 -8.01 -6.96 -9.41
CA GLU A 67 -8.39 -8.37 -9.31
C GLU A 67 -8.95 -8.71 -7.91
N PRO A 68 -9.82 -9.73 -7.80
CA PRO A 68 -10.28 -10.23 -6.52
C PRO A 68 -9.12 -10.76 -5.67
N HIS A 69 -9.01 -10.28 -4.44
CA HIS A 69 -8.01 -10.72 -3.47
C HIS A 69 -8.59 -10.72 -2.06
N GLY A 70 -8.46 -11.83 -1.34
CA GLY A 70 -8.87 -11.92 0.07
C GLY A 70 -10.30 -12.44 0.23
N ALA A 71 -11.11 -11.76 1.04
CA ALA A 71 -12.49 -12.17 1.31
C ALA A 71 -13.43 -11.91 0.11
N ALA A 72 -14.65 -12.43 0.17
CA ALA A 72 -15.70 -12.08 -0.78
C ALA A 72 -15.84 -10.55 -0.86
N ASP A 73 -15.95 -10.01 -2.07
CA ASP A 73 -16.05 -8.58 -2.40
C ASP A 73 -14.78 -7.74 -2.14
N GLN A 74 -13.63 -8.35 -1.86
CA GLN A 74 -12.36 -7.64 -1.79
C GLN A 74 -11.60 -7.74 -3.11
N ALA A 75 -11.20 -6.59 -3.65
CA ALA A 75 -10.33 -6.48 -4.82
C ALA A 75 -9.15 -5.53 -4.54
N ALA A 76 -8.03 -5.76 -5.21
CA ALA A 76 -6.89 -4.88 -5.16
C ALA A 76 -6.18 -4.81 -6.52
N ALA A 77 -5.74 -3.62 -6.89
CA ALA A 77 -4.84 -3.43 -8.03
C ALA A 77 -3.40 -3.49 -7.54
N CYS A 78 -2.83 -4.70 -7.40
CA CYS A 78 -1.47 -4.90 -6.91
C CYS A 78 -0.82 -6.15 -7.48
N HIS A 79 0.37 -6.00 -8.08
CA HIS A 79 1.18 -7.13 -8.57
C HIS A 79 1.59 -8.12 -7.47
N PHE A 80 1.57 -7.70 -6.20
CA PHE A 80 2.01 -8.50 -5.03
C PHE A 80 0.97 -8.47 -3.90
N ALA A 81 -0.32 -8.50 -4.25
CA ALA A 81 -1.41 -8.47 -3.28
C ALA A 81 -1.23 -9.54 -2.18
N GLY A 82 -1.39 -9.14 -0.92
CA GLY A 82 -1.28 -10.03 0.25
C GLY A 82 0.15 -10.40 0.67
N GLN A 83 1.19 -9.91 -0.01
CA GLN A 83 2.60 -10.21 0.29
C GLN A 83 3.28 -9.19 1.23
N PHE A 84 2.52 -8.24 1.77
CA PHE A 84 3.01 -7.20 2.69
C PHE A 84 2.45 -7.36 4.10
#